data_AF-A0A5M9TYN8-F1
#
_entry.id   AF-A0A5M9TYN8-F1
#
_cell.length_a   1.000
_cell.length_b   1.000
_cell.length_c   1.000
_cell.angle_alpha   90.00
_cell.angle_beta   90.00
_cell.angle_gamma   90.00
#
_symmetry.space_group_name_H-M   'P 1'
#
loop_
_entity.id
_entity.type
_entity.pdbx_description
1 polymer ?
#
loop_
_entity_poly.entity_id
_entity_poly.type
_entity_poly.pdbx_seq_one_letter_code
_entity_poly.pdbx_strand_id
1 'polypeptide(L)'
;MIDKEYYAKLSQNAQENYTFYKEEAEASLHRIEYTTSKRYDISPYWFARQGEIPGDISDEETDTYYGFDKHDSIRISACDDLIDGYAYTAYEENKKTTRTYVNGMLDSIKEYLLQDGLIDRSVEYFPRFDKLEVEMYIYEGNILVQIYQPQYENNAYFDHLLRTYFEYDEQGILLRVLDGTKGVVYVRMSSEEALIIREAVKEELIRALKGIIGDLCENQSGKEYCFMSIYLHDEVHTVYSPIFHPGLQEVREEQIEIKHNDEEEYYYTIWNSGDHPMNDQQELTDQRLIQKLRTLIMYWRSNGDWWEEGKSLWKEVAYTLNEKTNWSDYSIMTENFVVFVEWEAMDVMNGDLQESIPPAKLEVLQSEGLAPII
;
A
#
# COMPACT_ATOMS: atom_id res chain seq x y z
N MET A 1 -12.13 29.87 10.15
CA MET A 1 -12.03 29.88 8.68
C MET A 1 -10.58 30.22 8.36
N ILE A 2 -9.94 29.43 7.50
CA ILE A 2 -8.53 29.64 7.11
C ILE A 2 -8.51 30.74 6.05
N ASP A 3 -7.67 31.76 6.27
CA ASP A 3 -7.55 32.91 5.38
C ASP A 3 -6.62 32.58 4.21
N LYS A 4 -7.21 32.29 3.05
CA LYS A 4 -6.45 31.99 1.82
C LYS A 4 -5.63 33.18 1.34
N GLU A 5 -6.11 34.41 1.54
CA GLU A 5 -5.40 35.62 1.10
C GLU A 5 -4.11 35.81 1.91
N TYR A 6 -4.12 35.42 3.18
CA TYR A 6 -2.92 35.35 4.02
C TYR A 6 -1.87 34.40 3.43
N TYR A 7 -2.24 33.17 3.09
CA TYR A 7 -1.30 32.20 2.50
C TYR A 7 -0.81 32.62 1.12
N ALA A 8 -1.66 33.24 0.29
CA ALA A 8 -1.24 33.82 -0.99
C ALA A 8 -0.17 34.91 -0.81
N LYS A 9 -0.33 35.80 0.18
CA LYS A 9 0.66 36.83 0.51
C LYS A 9 1.96 36.22 1.04
N LEU A 10 1.87 35.20 1.90
CA LEU A 10 3.04 34.45 2.36
C LEU A 10 3.80 33.83 1.19
N SER A 11 3.11 33.24 0.21
CA SER A 11 3.72 32.65 -0.98
C SER A 11 4.41 33.67 -1.86
N GLN A 12 3.77 34.82 -2.10
CA GLN A 12 4.41 35.92 -2.81
C GLN A 12 5.70 36.36 -2.09
N ASN A 13 5.62 36.56 -0.78
CA ASN A 13 6.78 36.95 0.01
C ASN A 13 7.91 35.90 -0.01
N ALA A 14 7.57 34.62 0.12
CA ALA A 14 8.54 33.52 0.05
C ALA A 14 9.22 33.41 -1.31
N GLN A 15 8.48 33.66 -2.40
CA GLN A 15 9.06 33.67 -3.74
C GLN A 15 9.98 34.89 -3.97
N GLU A 16 9.57 36.08 -3.53
CA GLU A 16 10.36 37.31 -3.67
C GLU A 16 11.62 37.30 -2.80
N ASN A 17 11.63 36.54 -1.70
CA ASN A 17 12.71 36.50 -0.71
C ASN A 17 13.38 35.12 -0.59
N TYR A 18 13.34 34.31 -1.65
CA TYR A 18 13.95 32.97 -1.68
C TYR A 18 15.40 32.96 -1.17
N THR A 19 16.26 33.82 -1.71
CA THR A 19 17.68 33.90 -1.32
C THR A 19 17.85 34.20 0.16
N PHE A 20 17.04 35.11 0.71
CA PHE A 20 17.08 35.45 2.13
C PHE A 20 16.76 34.23 3.01
N TYR A 21 15.69 33.50 2.72
CA TYR A 21 15.29 32.33 3.51
C TYR A 21 16.30 31.18 3.43
N LYS A 22 16.88 30.97 2.24
CA LYS A 22 17.96 30.00 2.04
C LYS A 22 19.18 30.35 2.90
N GLU A 23 19.70 31.58 2.76
CA GLU A 23 20.89 32.03 3.49
C GLU A 23 20.67 32.03 5.01
N GLU A 24 19.47 32.40 5.47
CA GLU A 24 19.11 32.36 6.89
C GLU A 24 19.11 30.92 7.43
N ALA A 25 18.58 29.96 6.67
CA ALA A 25 18.59 28.56 7.06
C ALA A 25 20.02 28.00 7.09
N GLU A 26 20.82 28.24 6.04
CA GLU A 26 22.21 27.80 5.93
C GLU A 26 23.10 28.38 7.05
N ALA A 27 22.92 29.67 7.38
CA ALA A 27 23.67 30.32 8.45
C ALA A 27 23.36 29.78 9.85
N SER A 28 22.20 29.12 10.02
CA SER A 28 21.77 28.53 11.28
C SER A 28 22.21 27.07 11.50
N LEU A 29 22.84 26.46 10.49
CA LEU A 29 23.23 25.06 10.53
C LEU A 29 24.33 24.78 11.55
N HIS A 30 24.16 23.69 12.27
CA HIS A 30 25.13 23.11 13.18
C HIS A 30 25.64 21.76 12.68
N ARG A 31 24.78 20.95 12.07
CA ARG A 31 25.13 19.67 11.44
C ARG A 31 24.29 19.41 10.19
N ILE A 32 24.83 18.59 9.30
CA ILE A 32 24.12 18.03 8.15
C ILE A 32 24.15 16.51 8.30
N GLU A 33 23.04 15.87 7.96
CA GLU A 33 22.90 14.42 7.92
C GLU A 33 22.42 14.00 6.54
N TYR A 34 23.20 13.16 5.87
CA TYR A 34 22.88 12.56 4.57
C TYR A 34 22.10 11.27 4.79
N THR A 35 21.11 11.00 3.95
CA THR A 35 20.24 9.83 4.12
C THR A 35 19.95 9.14 2.80
N THR A 36 19.60 7.86 2.84
CA THR A 36 19.27 7.09 1.62
C THR A 36 17.90 7.47 1.03
N SER A 37 16.99 7.98 1.86
CA SER A 37 15.64 8.44 1.50
C SER A 37 15.10 9.38 2.58
N LYS A 38 13.82 9.78 2.49
CA LYS A 38 13.13 10.59 3.50
C LYS A 38 13.23 9.93 4.87
N ARG A 39 13.78 10.65 5.85
CA ARG A 39 14.03 10.13 7.20
C ARG A 39 13.34 10.93 8.30
N TYR A 40 13.15 12.23 8.08
CA TYR A 40 12.54 13.12 9.05
C TYR A 40 11.40 13.93 8.44
N ASP A 41 10.37 14.16 9.24
CA ASP A 41 9.26 15.07 8.93
C ASP A 41 8.81 15.78 10.20
N ILE A 42 8.28 17.00 10.06
CA ILE A 42 7.76 17.79 11.18
C ILE A 42 6.39 17.25 11.60
N SER A 43 5.65 16.66 10.67
CA SER A 43 4.33 16.08 10.90
C SER A 43 4.44 14.85 11.81
N PRO A 44 3.72 14.82 12.94
CA PRO A 44 3.69 13.66 13.83
C PRO A 44 3.35 12.36 13.08
N TYR A 45 4.16 11.33 13.32
CA TYR A 45 4.00 9.98 12.78
C TYR A 45 3.88 9.89 11.26
N TRP A 46 4.49 10.83 10.52
CA TRP A 46 4.41 10.88 9.05
C TRP A 46 4.61 9.51 8.39
N PHE A 47 5.70 8.80 8.70
CA PHE A 47 6.01 7.47 8.15
C PHE A 47 4.93 6.42 8.43
N ALA A 48 4.46 6.35 9.68
CA ALA A 48 3.39 5.42 10.07
C ALA A 48 2.05 5.75 9.38
N ARG A 49 1.82 7.01 9.01
CA ARG A 49 0.62 7.43 8.28
C ARG A 49 0.71 7.11 6.78
N GLN A 50 1.91 7.21 6.20
CA GLN A 50 2.15 6.92 4.78
C GLN A 50 2.45 5.44 4.50
N GLY A 51 2.73 4.64 5.54
CA GLY A 51 3.19 3.26 5.36
C GLY A 51 4.55 3.22 4.67
N GLU A 52 5.43 4.15 5.03
CA GLU A 52 6.77 4.30 4.48
C GLU A 52 7.83 3.97 5.54
N ILE A 53 8.98 3.48 5.07
CA ILE A 53 10.12 3.17 5.92
C ILE A 53 11.07 4.36 5.91
N PRO A 54 11.43 4.92 7.08
CA PRO A 54 12.41 6.00 7.14
C PRO A 54 13.73 5.58 6.50
N GLY A 55 14.31 6.45 5.67
CA GLY A 55 15.63 6.24 5.10
C GLY A 55 16.72 6.12 6.17
N ASP A 56 17.80 5.42 5.85
CA ASP A 56 18.95 5.24 6.73
C ASP A 56 19.91 6.43 6.65
N ILE A 57 20.69 6.60 7.71
CA ILE A 57 21.78 7.58 7.72
C ILE A 57 22.91 7.05 6.83
N SER A 58 23.38 7.91 5.93
CA SER A 58 24.51 7.65 5.05
C SER A 58 25.76 8.33 5.58
N ASP A 59 26.87 7.59 5.58
CA ASP A 59 28.22 8.16 5.81
C ASP A 59 28.76 8.89 4.56
N GLU A 60 28.13 8.66 3.40
CA GLU A 60 28.46 9.30 2.13
C GLU A 60 27.49 10.46 1.84
N GLU A 61 27.99 11.47 1.13
CA GLU A 61 27.17 12.57 0.64
C GLU A 61 26.16 12.07 -0.41
N THR A 62 24.89 12.40 -0.19
CA THR A 62 23.75 12.03 -1.03
C THR A 62 22.95 13.29 -1.41
N ASP A 63 22.17 13.20 -2.48
CA ASP A 63 21.24 14.28 -2.88
C ASP A 63 20.13 14.49 -1.83
N THR A 64 19.88 13.46 -1.01
CA THR A 64 18.93 13.48 0.10
C THR A 64 19.63 13.84 1.41
N TYR A 65 19.30 14.99 2.00
CA TYR A 65 19.91 15.38 3.29
C TYR A 65 19.06 16.32 4.14
N TYR A 66 19.45 16.44 5.41
CA TYR A 66 18.81 17.29 6.41
C TYR A 66 19.84 18.15 7.13
N GLY A 67 19.60 19.46 7.14
CA GLY A 67 20.37 20.42 7.92
C GLY A 67 19.69 20.73 9.25
N PHE A 68 20.43 20.62 10.35
CA PHE A 68 19.92 20.84 11.71
C PHE A 68 20.59 22.03 12.37
N ASP A 69 19.87 22.76 13.22
CA ASP A 69 20.45 23.77 14.09
C ASP A 69 21.04 23.18 15.39
N LYS A 70 21.53 24.05 16.27
CA LYS A 70 22.11 23.69 17.58
C LYS A 70 21.14 23.06 18.58
N HIS A 71 19.84 23.04 18.26
CA HIS A 71 18.78 22.44 19.07
C HIS A 71 18.21 21.18 18.39
N ASP A 72 18.92 20.62 17.41
CA ASP A 72 18.49 19.48 16.60
C ASP A 72 17.15 19.71 15.87
N SER A 73 16.80 20.97 15.59
CA SER A 73 15.63 21.30 14.78
C SER A 73 16.01 21.35 13.31
N ILE A 74 15.19 20.75 12.45
CA ILE A 74 15.41 20.69 11.00
C ILE A 74 15.24 22.09 10.41
N ARG A 75 16.28 22.64 9.81
CA ARG A 75 16.29 23.94 9.11
C ARG A 75 16.21 23.77 7.61
N ILE A 76 16.81 22.70 7.08
CA ILE A 76 16.83 22.36 5.67
C ILE A 76 16.41 20.91 5.50
N SER A 77 15.51 20.64 4.56
CA SER A 77 15.25 19.30 4.05
C SER A 77 15.45 19.32 2.53
N ALA A 78 16.42 18.57 2.05
CA ALA A 78 16.61 18.30 0.63
C ALA A 78 16.08 16.90 0.36
N CYS A 79 14.77 16.71 0.47
CA CYS A 79 14.13 15.40 0.32
C CYS A 79 12.61 15.55 0.26
N ASP A 80 12.02 15.54 -0.94
CA ASP A 80 10.57 15.50 -1.12
C ASP A 80 10.17 14.74 -2.40
N ASP A 81 11.00 13.80 -2.90
CA ASP A 81 10.82 13.12 -4.21
C ASP A 81 10.79 14.06 -5.43
N LEU A 82 11.04 15.35 -5.20
CA LEU A 82 11.12 16.40 -6.21
C LEU A 82 12.57 16.57 -6.60
N ILE A 83 12.86 16.42 -7.90
CA ILE A 83 14.18 16.71 -8.47
C ILE A 83 14.51 18.18 -8.17
N ASP A 84 15.64 18.42 -7.50
CA ASP A 84 16.08 19.74 -7.01
C ASP A 84 15.09 20.41 -6.04
N GLY A 85 14.45 19.62 -5.18
CA GLY A 85 13.55 20.06 -4.10
C GLY A 85 14.27 20.42 -2.80
N TYR A 86 14.05 21.62 -2.28
CA TYR A 86 14.58 22.10 -1.01
C TYR A 86 13.50 22.76 -0.17
N ALA A 87 13.38 22.34 1.08
CA ALA A 87 12.51 22.95 2.06
C ALA A 87 13.31 23.70 3.13
N TYR A 88 12.94 24.96 3.39
CA TYR A 88 13.55 25.80 4.42
C TYR A 88 12.56 26.08 5.54
N THR A 89 12.92 25.70 6.77
CA THR A 89 12.03 25.78 7.93
C THR A 89 12.47 26.86 8.91
N ALA A 90 11.55 27.78 9.20
CA ALA A 90 11.67 28.78 10.24
C ALA A 90 10.84 28.38 11.47
N TYR A 91 11.33 28.75 12.66
CA TYR A 91 10.71 28.44 13.95
C TYR A 91 10.43 29.75 14.68
N GLU A 92 9.19 29.90 15.12
CA GLU A 92 8.67 30.97 15.96
C GLU A 92 8.05 30.34 17.23
N GLU A 93 7.78 31.13 18.26
CA GLU A 93 7.32 30.63 19.57
C GLU A 93 6.07 29.74 19.48
N ASN A 94 5.12 30.11 18.61
CA ASN A 94 3.83 29.44 18.43
C ASN A 94 3.62 28.90 17.01
N LYS A 95 4.67 28.83 16.19
CA LYS A 95 4.53 28.48 14.77
C LYS A 95 5.82 27.93 14.18
N LYS A 96 5.69 26.99 13.24
CA LYS A 96 6.77 26.57 12.34
C LYS A 96 6.31 26.83 10.91
N THR A 97 7.18 27.38 10.06
CA THR A 97 6.87 27.65 8.66
C THR A 97 7.92 27.01 7.77
N THR A 98 7.50 26.04 6.98
CA THR A 98 8.31 25.35 5.97
C THR A 98 7.95 25.89 4.60
N ARG A 99 8.97 26.25 3.82
CA ARG A 99 8.83 26.75 2.44
C ARG A 99 9.54 25.77 1.52
N THR A 100 8.80 25.10 0.65
CA THR A 100 9.35 24.10 -0.28
C THR A 100 9.53 24.74 -1.64
N TYR A 101 10.72 24.60 -2.22
CA TYR A 101 11.10 25.13 -3.51
C TYR A 101 11.57 24.00 -4.41
N VAL A 102 11.20 24.06 -5.69
CA VAL A 102 11.68 23.17 -6.74
C VAL A 102 12.33 24.02 -7.82
N ASN A 103 13.59 23.77 -8.15
CA ASN A 103 14.35 24.60 -9.10
C ASN A 103 14.34 26.11 -8.73
N GLY A 104 14.34 26.42 -7.43
CA GLY A 104 14.26 27.80 -6.91
C GLY A 104 12.89 28.48 -7.03
N MET A 105 11.88 27.78 -7.53
CA MET A 105 10.49 28.24 -7.59
C MET A 105 9.71 27.66 -6.41
N LEU A 106 8.89 28.47 -5.76
CA LEU A 106 8.08 28.04 -4.63
C LEU A 106 7.02 27.02 -5.08
N ASP A 107 7.05 25.84 -4.47
CA ASP A 107 6.08 24.77 -4.69
C ASP A 107 4.95 24.80 -3.64
N SER A 108 5.31 24.87 -2.35
CA SER A 108 4.36 24.96 -1.26
C SER A 108 4.87 25.79 -0.06
N ILE A 109 3.93 26.29 0.74
CA ILE A 109 4.21 26.77 2.10
C ILE A 109 3.36 25.99 3.06
N LYS A 110 4.00 25.43 4.09
CA LYS A 110 3.34 24.71 5.16
C LYS A 110 3.59 25.40 6.50
N GLU A 111 2.53 25.73 7.20
CA GLU A 111 2.61 26.27 8.56
C GLU A 111 2.04 25.28 9.56
N TYR A 112 2.80 25.01 10.63
CA TYR A 112 2.36 24.27 11.80
C TYR A 112 2.13 25.26 12.93
N LEU A 113 0.89 25.40 13.37
CA LEU A 113 0.52 26.23 14.51
C LEU A 113 0.63 25.40 15.78
N LEU A 114 1.29 25.98 16.78
CA LEU A 114 1.58 25.33 18.04
C LEU A 114 0.68 25.89 19.14
N GLN A 115 0.13 25.00 19.97
CA GLN A 115 -0.54 25.33 21.21
C GLN A 115 0.08 24.48 22.32
N ASP A 116 0.54 25.13 23.40
CA ASP A 116 1.20 24.46 24.53
C ASP A 116 2.38 23.54 24.11
N GLY A 117 3.09 23.93 23.04
CA GLY A 117 4.22 23.18 22.48
C GLY A 117 3.84 22.02 21.55
N LEU A 118 2.55 21.71 21.40
CA LEU A 118 2.02 20.67 20.51
C LEU A 118 1.52 21.28 19.21
N ILE A 119 1.62 20.55 18.10
CA ILE A 119 1.04 20.99 16.82
C ILE A 119 -0.47 20.86 16.94
N ASP A 120 -1.21 21.97 16.90
CA ASP A 120 -2.68 22.01 16.92
C ASP A 120 -3.25 21.89 15.49
N ARG A 121 -2.60 22.57 14.53
CA ARG A 121 -3.05 22.62 13.14
C ARG A 121 -1.87 22.73 12.19
N SER A 122 -1.95 22.06 11.06
CA SER A 122 -1.12 22.37 9.90
C SER A 122 -1.98 22.89 8.75
N VAL A 123 -1.43 23.85 7.99
CA VAL A 123 -2.01 24.35 6.76
C VAL A 123 -0.92 24.38 5.71
N GLU A 124 -1.14 23.66 4.62
CA GLU A 124 -0.26 23.67 3.45
C GLU A 124 -0.96 24.34 2.28
N TYR A 125 -0.29 25.30 1.65
CA TYR A 125 -0.80 26.01 0.51
C TYR A 125 0.09 25.77 -0.70
N PHE A 126 -0.53 25.31 -1.79
CA PHE A 126 0.11 25.06 -3.08
C PHE A 126 -0.29 26.17 -4.06
N PRO A 127 0.55 27.20 -4.28
CA PRO A 127 0.17 28.37 -5.07
C PRO A 127 -0.14 28.03 -6.53
N ARG A 128 0.57 27.04 -7.10
CA ARG A 128 0.36 26.58 -8.47
C ARG A 128 -1.03 26.03 -8.72
N PHE A 129 -1.59 25.33 -7.73
CA PHE A 129 -2.91 24.70 -7.81
C PHE A 129 -3.99 25.53 -7.12
N ASP A 130 -3.62 26.66 -6.51
CA ASP A 130 -4.51 27.49 -5.71
C ASP A 130 -5.26 26.67 -4.63
N LYS A 131 -4.56 25.68 -4.05
CA LYS A 131 -5.11 24.62 -3.19
C LYS A 131 -4.59 24.74 -1.76
N LEU A 132 -5.48 24.60 -0.79
CA LEU A 132 -5.17 24.48 0.63
C LEU A 132 -5.40 23.05 1.10
N GLU A 133 -4.45 22.51 1.85
CA GLU A 133 -4.60 21.29 2.61
C GLU A 133 -4.48 21.61 4.09
N VAL A 134 -5.34 20.99 4.89
CA VAL A 134 -5.51 21.32 6.30
C VAL A 134 -5.49 20.04 7.10
N GLU A 135 -4.76 20.05 8.21
CA GLU A 135 -4.84 18.99 9.20
C GLU A 135 -5.05 19.60 10.58
N MET A 136 -6.02 19.07 11.33
CA MET A 136 -6.25 19.42 12.73
C MET A 136 -5.81 18.25 13.60
N TYR A 137 -5.00 18.52 14.60
CA TYR A 137 -4.39 17.52 15.47
C TYR A 137 -5.09 17.54 16.81
N ILE A 138 -5.70 16.42 17.19
CA ILE A 138 -6.56 16.30 18.36
C ILE A 138 -5.87 15.42 19.39
N TYR A 139 -5.68 15.98 20.58
CA TYR A 139 -4.97 15.32 21.67
C TYR A 139 -5.90 15.00 22.85
N GLU A 140 -5.62 13.90 23.53
CA GLU A 140 -6.13 13.61 24.87
C GLU A 140 -4.98 13.76 25.86
N GLY A 141 -4.98 14.86 26.62
CA GLY A 141 -3.79 15.27 27.35
C GLY A 141 -2.66 15.63 26.38
N ASN A 142 -1.53 14.93 26.48
CA ASN A 142 -0.36 15.11 25.60
C ASN A 142 -0.22 14.01 24.54
N ILE A 143 -1.26 13.18 24.35
CA ILE A 143 -1.24 12.06 23.42
C ILE A 143 -2.08 12.41 22.20
N LEU A 144 -1.49 12.35 21.00
CA LEU A 144 -2.20 12.59 19.74
C LEU A 144 -3.12 11.41 19.47
N VAL A 145 -4.44 11.59 19.53
CA VAL A 145 -5.40 10.49 19.32
C VAL A 145 -6.00 10.51 17.93
N GLN A 146 -6.00 11.68 17.27
CA GLN A 146 -6.62 11.82 15.96
C GLN A 146 -6.01 12.96 15.15
N ILE A 147 -5.95 12.80 13.83
CA ILE A 147 -5.81 13.88 12.85
C ILE A 147 -7.10 13.98 12.04
N TYR A 148 -7.57 15.19 11.79
CA TYR A 148 -8.77 15.49 11.01
C TYR A 148 -8.45 16.37 9.81
N GLN A 149 -8.91 15.98 8.62
CA GLN A 149 -8.65 16.66 7.35
C GLN A 149 -9.96 17.21 6.76
N PRO A 150 -10.41 18.42 7.17
CA PRO A 150 -11.75 18.94 6.85
C PRO A 150 -12.03 19.10 5.35
N GLN A 151 -11.01 19.20 4.51
CA GLN A 151 -11.13 19.28 3.06
C GLN A 151 -11.81 18.05 2.41
N TYR A 152 -11.81 16.92 3.09
CA TYR A 152 -12.47 15.69 2.63
C TYR A 152 -13.89 15.52 3.17
N GLU A 153 -14.36 16.46 4.01
CA GLU A 153 -15.69 16.38 4.60
C GLU A 153 -16.77 16.41 3.52
N ASN A 154 -17.80 15.58 3.69
CA ASN A 154 -18.89 15.37 2.73
C ASN A 154 -18.47 14.74 1.38
N ASN A 155 -17.35 14.04 1.32
CA ASN A 155 -16.97 13.22 0.17
C ASN A 155 -16.67 11.78 0.57
N ALA A 156 -17.64 10.89 0.34
CA ALA A 156 -17.55 9.47 0.69
C ALA A 156 -16.32 8.76 0.07
N TYR A 157 -15.86 9.22 -1.10
CA TYR A 157 -14.66 8.67 -1.75
C TYR A 157 -13.39 8.88 -0.89
N PHE A 158 -13.34 9.95 -0.12
CA PHE A 158 -12.19 10.31 0.72
C PHE A 158 -12.45 10.04 2.22
N ASP A 159 -13.45 9.23 2.56
CA ASP A 159 -13.76 8.92 3.97
C ASP A 159 -12.54 8.32 4.69
N HIS A 160 -11.73 7.52 3.99
CA HIS A 160 -10.49 6.95 4.52
C HIS A 160 -9.42 8.02 4.86
N LEU A 161 -9.41 9.17 4.17
CA LEU A 161 -8.47 10.28 4.43
C LEU A 161 -9.03 11.33 5.39
N LEU A 162 -10.35 11.33 5.65
CA LEU A 162 -10.98 12.35 6.49
C LEU A 162 -10.42 12.36 7.92
N ARG A 163 -10.11 11.18 8.46
CA ARG A 163 -9.59 11.01 9.81
C ARG A 163 -8.50 9.96 9.84
N THR A 164 -7.47 10.24 10.63
CA THR A 164 -6.48 9.25 11.04
C THR A 164 -6.55 9.09 12.55
N TYR A 165 -6.56 7.87 13.05
CA TYR A 165 -6.62 7.55 14.48
C TYR A 165 -5.32 6.87 14.93
N PHE A 166 -4.94 7.11 16.18
CA PHE A 166 -3.71 6.59 16.78
C PHE A 166 -4.06 5.78 18.02
N GLU A 167 -3.54 4.56 18.08
CA GLU A 167 -3.70 3.66 19.23
C GLU A 167 -2.34 3.41 19.88
N TYR A 168 -2.31 3.40 21.20
CA TYR A 168 -1.10 3.30 22.00
C TYR A 168 -1.19 2.14 22.99
N ASP A 169 -0.04 1.61 23.40
CA ASP A 169 0.04 0.69 24.53
C ASP A 169 -0.08 1.42 25.87
N GLU A 170 -0.07 0.65 26.97
CA GLU A 170 -0.12 1.17 28.33
C GLU A 170 1.10 2.06 28.69
N GLN A 171 2.18 1.99 27.92
CA GLN A 171 3.39 2.79 28.07
C GLN A 171 3.37 4.07 27.22
N GLY A 172 2.32 4.30 26.42
CA GLY A 172 2.19 5.45 25.54
C GLY A 172 2.99 5.32 24.23
N ILE A 173 3.36 4.09 23.85
CA ILE A 173 4.04 3.80 22.60
C ILE A 173 3.01 3.53 21.52
N LEU A 174 3.19 4.12 20.33
CA LEU A 174 2.29 3.92 19.19
C LEU A 174 2.26 2.43 18.80
N LEU A 175 1.06 1.85 18.86
CA LEU A 175 0.77 0.48 18.43
C LEU A 175 0.19 0.45 17.03
N ARG A 176 -0.78 1.31 16.72
CA ARG A 176 -1.49 1.28 15.43
C ARG A 176 -1.84 2.68 14.95
N VAL A 177 -1.88 2.81 13.64
CA VAL A 177 -2.52 3.93 12.96
C VAL A 177 -3.67 3.36 12.14
N LEU A 178 -4.85 3.98 12.26
CA LEU A 178 -6.05 3.61 11.52
C LEU A 178 -6.51 4.76 10.62
N ASP A 179 -7.01 4.43 9.44
CA ASP A 179 -7.66 5.38 8.53
C ASP A 179 -9.09 5.72 8.97
N GLY A 180 -9.77 6.58 8.19
CA GLY A 180 -11.11 7.05 8.50
C GLY A 180 -12.18 5.94 8.47
N THR A 181 -11.90 4.84 7.78
CA THR A 181 -12.73 3.62 7.73
C THR A 181 -12.36 2.60 8.81
N LYS A 182 -11.47 2.96 9.73
CA LYS A 182 -10.89 2.10 10.78
C LYS A 182 -10.01 0.97 10.24
N GLY A 183 -9.56 1.10 9.01
CA GLY A 183 -8.59 0.19 8.42
C GLY A 183 -7.18 0.46 8.94
N VAL A 184 -6.42 -0.60 9.23
CA VAL A 184 -5.02 -0.48 9.67
C VAL A 184 -4.15 0.09 8.55
N VAL A 185 -3.36 1.12 8.85
CA VAL A 185 -2.33 1.68 7.93
C VAL A 185 -0.91 1.55 8.48
N TYR A 186 -0.78 1.33 9.79
CA TYR A 186 0.47 0.95 10.44
C TYR A 186 0.17 0.09 11.67
N VAL A 187 1.08 -0.85 11.94
CA VAL A 187 1.05 -1.67 13.15
C VAL A 187 2.47 -1.93 13.64
N ARG A 188 2.68 -1.73 14.93
CA ARG A 188 3.84 -2.20 15.67
C ARG A 188 3.55 -3.60 16.19
N MET A 189 4.34 -4.56 15.77
CA MET A 189 4.18 -5.98 16.10
C MET A 189 5.55 -6.67 16.04
N SER A 190 5.78 -7.71 16.83
CA SER A 190 7.01 -8.52 16.73
C SER A 190 6.95 -9.51 15.57
N SER A 191 8.10 -9.99 15.11
CA SER A 191 8.16 -11.03 14.07
C SER A 191 7.47 -12.33 14.50
N GLU A 192 7.53 -12.69 15.78
CA GLU A 192 6.84 -13.86 16.32
C GLU A 192 5.33 -13.70 16.30
N GLU A 193 4.82 -12.52 16.67
CA GLU A 193 3.39 -12.21 16.59
C GLU A 193 2.92 -12.23 15.13
N ALA A 194 3.71 -11.66 14.21
CA ALA A 194 3.44 -11.67 12.78
C ALA A 194 3.33 -13.10 12.23
N LEU A 195 4.25 -13.98 12.63
CA LEU A 195 4.25 -15.39 12.22
C LEU A 195 3.00 -16.14 12.71
N ILE A 196 2.58 -15.89 13.95
CA ILE A 196 1.35 -16.49 14.50
C ILE A 196 0.12 -16.03 13.70
N ILE A 197 0.03 -14.73 13.37
CA ILE A 197 -1.05 -14.19 12.57
C ILE A 197 -1.01 -14.77 11.15
N ARG A 198 0.16 -14.85 10.52
CA ARG A 198 0.35 -15.43 9.18
C ARG A 198 -0.20 -16.83 9.08
N GLU A 199 0.17 -17.72 9.99
CA GLU A 199 -0.30 -19.11 9.96
C GLU A 199 -1.82 -19.20 10.21
N ALA A 200 -2.35 -18.38 11.11
CA ALA A 200 -3.80 -18.31 11.33
C ALA A 200 -4.55 -17.79 10.10
N VAL A 201 -4.02 -16.76 9.43
CA VAL A 201 -4.58 -16.17 8.22
C VAL A 201 -4.55 -17.18 7.08
N LYS A 202 -3.44 -17.88 6.86
CA LYS A 202 -3.33 -18.93 5.83
C LYS A 202 -4.43 -19.98 5.94
N GLU A 203 -4.63 -20.53 7.14
CA GLU A 203 -5.68 -21.53 7.40
C GLU A 203 -7.10 -20.97 7.29
N GLU A 204 -7.32 -19.69 7.62
CA GLU A 204 -8.60 -19.01 7.41
C GLU A 204 -8.85 -18.72 5.92
N LEU A 205 -7.84 -18.31 5.15
CA LEU A 205 -7.90 -18.10 3.70
C LEU A 205 -8.23 -19.39 2.94
N ILE A 206 -7.54 -20.50 3.26
CA ILE A 206 -7.83 -21.81 2.66
C ILE A 206 -9.31 -22.19 2.86
N ARG A 207 -9.86 -21.98 4.06
CA ARG A 207 -11.26 -22.26 4.34
C ARG A 207 -12.21 -21.31 3.62
N ALA A 208 -11.87 -20.02 3.56
CA ALA A 208 -12.66 -19.02 2.85
C ALA A 208 -12.74 -19.34 1.35
N LEU A 209 -11.61 -19.65 0.70
CA LEU A 209 -11.59 -19.99 -0.73
C LEU A 209 -12.35 -21.29 -1.04
N LYS A 210 -12.27 -22.30 -0.17
CA LYS A 210 -13.13 -23.50 -0.30
C LYS A 210 -14.61 -23.15 -0.23
N GLY A 211 -15.00 -22.25 0.68
CA GLY A 211 -16.36 -21.75 0.78
C GLY A 211 -16.79 -21.03 -0.50
N ILE A 212 -15.97 -20.10 -1.00
CA ILE A 212 -16.23 -19.36 -2.24
C ILE A 212 -16.42 -20.30 -3.44
N ILE A 213 -15.53 -21.28 -3.59
CA ILE A 213 -15.62 -22.27 -4.67
C ILE A 213 -16.88 -23.15 -4.49
N GLY A 214 -17.22 -23.52 -3.27
CA GLY A 214 -18.46 -24.23 -2.95
C GLY A 214 -19.71 -23.43 -3.32
N ASP A 215 -19.76 -22.15 -2.95
CA ASP A 215 -20.87 -21.25 -3.26
C ASP A 215 -21.03 -21.05 -4.79
N LEU A 216 -19.93 -20.96 -5.52
CA LEU A 216 -19.96 -20.96 -6.99
C LEU A 216 -20.61 -22.24 -7.55
N CYS A 217 -20.34 -23.39 -6.93
CA CYS A 217 -20.92 -24.67 -7.33
C CYS A 217 -22.42 -24.79 -7.07
N GLU A 218 -22.91 -24.23 -5.97
CA GLU A 218 -24.32 -24.32 -5.60
C GLU A 218 -25.21 -23.38 -6.43
N ASN A 219 -24.66 -22.26 -6.91
CA ASN A 219 -25.44 -21.18 -7.53
C ASN A 219 -25.46 -21.19 -9.06
N GLN A 220 -24.67 -22.03 -9.72
CA GLN A 220 -24.49 -22.01 -11.19
C GLN A 220 -24.91 -23.35 -11.80
N SER A 221 -25.94 -23.34 -12.66
CA SER A 221 -26.31 -24.52 -13.45
C SER A 221 -25.83 -24.39 -14.89
N GLY A 222 -25.11 -25.39 -15.39
CA GLY A 222 -24.74 -25.50 -16.82
C GLY A 222 -23.45 -24.81 -17.24
N LYS A 223 -22.59 -24.42 -16.28
CA LYS A 223 -21.21 -23.97 -16.52
C LYS A 223 -20.24 -24.97 -15.92
N GLU A 224 -19.03 -25.03 -16.48
CA GLU A 224 -17.91 -25.77 -15.92
C GLU A 224 -16.71 -24.81 -15.79
N TYR A 225 -16.06 -24.81 -14.63
CA TYR A 225 -14.92 -23.96 -14.33
C TYR A 225 -13.63 -24.75 -14.36
N CYS A 226 -12.61 -24.17 -14.98
CA CYS A 226 -11.35 -24.82 -15.29
C CYS A 226 -10.16 -24.26 -14.50
N PHE A 227 -10.30 -23.07 -13.90
CA PHE A 227 -9.38 -22.55 -12.88
C PHE A 227 -10.09 -21.53 -11.96
N MET A 228 -9.39 -21.14 -10.90
CA MET A 228 -9.63 -19.90 -10.15
C MET A 228 -8.34 -19.10 -10.05
N SER A 229 -8.31 -17.92 -10.65
CA SER A 229 -7.22 -16.97 -10.49
C SER A 229 -7.44 -16.13 -9.22
N ILE A 230 -6.38 -15.97 -8.42
CA ILE A 230 -6.30 -15.00 -7.34
C ILE A 230 -5.56 -13.79 -7.92
N TYR A 231 -6.32 -12.79 -8.35
CA TYR A 231 -5.77 -11.61 -8.99
C TYR A 231 -5.20 -10.66 -7.94
N LEU A 232 -3.88 -10.47 -7.99
CA LEU A 232 -3.13 -9.52 -7.16
C LEU A 232 -2.64 -8.37 -8.04
N HIS A 233 -2.52 -7.18 -7.45
CA HIS A 233 -1.92 -6.00 -8.06
C HIS A 233 -0.86 -5.42 -7.11
N ASP A 234 0.08 -4.65 -7.63
CA ASP A 234 1.11 -3.95 -6.83
C ASP A 234 0.55 -2.82 -5.93
N GLU A 235 -0.76 -2.81 -5.71
CA GLU A 235 -1.44 -2.02 -4.72
C GLU A 235 -1.83 -2.87 -3.51
N VAL A 236 -1.37 -2.46 -2.33
CA VAL A 236 -1.57 -3.14 -1.05
C VAL A 236 -2.98 -3.67 -0.82
N HIS A 237 -4.00 -2.91 -1.20
CA HIS A 237 -5.39 -3.27 -0.95
C HIS A 237 -5.84 -4.53 -1.71
N THR A 238 -5.28 -4.74 -2.89
CA THR A 238 -5.58 -5.92 -3.71
C THR A 238 -4.97 -7.18 -3.13
N VAL A 239 -3.92 -7.08 -2.28
CA VAL A 239 -3.33 -8.24 -1.62
C VAL A 239 -4.15 -8.70 -0.43
N TYR A 240 -4.74 -7.78 0.35
CA TYR A 240 -5.59 -8.15 1.49
C TYR A 240 -7.08 -8.31 1.15
N SER A 241 -7.47 -7.91 -0.06
CA SER A 241 -8.83 -8.06 -0.61
C SER A 241 -8.75 -8.33 -2.12
N PRO A 242 -8.21 -9.48 -2.54
CA PRO A 242 -8.07 -9.80 -3.96
C PRO A 242 -9.42 -10.11 -4.60
N ILE A 243 -9.41 -10.04 -5.93
CA ILE A 243 -10.50 -10.56 -6.75
C ILE A 243 -10.18 -12.01 -7.07
N PHE A 244 -11.16 -12.89 -6.85
CA PHE A 244 -11.10 -14.28 -7.29
C PHE A 244 -11.84 -14.41 -8.61
N HIS A 245 -11.10 -14.74 -9.68
CA HIS A 245 -11.63 -14.81 -11.04
C HIS A 245 -11.73 -16.26 -11.51
N PRO A 246 -12.95 -16.84 -11.57
CA PRO A 246 -13.14 -18.19 -12.10
C PRO A 246 -13.03 -18.21 -13.63
N GLY A 247 -12.22 -19.12 -14.16
CA GLY A 247 -12.11 -19.37 -15.61
C GLY A 247 -13.14 -20.39 -16.08
N LEU A 248 -13.83 -20.10 -17.16
CA LEU A 248 -14.80 -21.01 -17.80
C LEU A 248 -14.11 -21.99 -18.75
N GLN A 249 -14.48 -23.26 -18.66
CA GLN A 249 -13.95 -24.32 -19.53
C GLN A 249 -14.26 -24.05 -21.01
N GLU A 250 -15.47 -23.59 -21.33
CA GLU A 250 -15.86 -23.27 -22.72
C GLU A 250 -14.94 -22.22 -23.37
N VAL A 251 -14.54 -21.20 -22.61
CA VAL A 251 -13.64 -20.15 -23.10
C VAL A 251 -12.23 -20.70 -23.31
N ARG A 252 -11.75 -21.55 -22.40
CA ARG A 252 -10.44 -22.21 -22.56
C ARG A 252 -10.42 -23.10 -23.80
N GLU A 253 -11.49 -23.84 -24.06
CA GLU A 253 -11.62 -24.68 -25.26
C GLU A 253 -11.55 -23.84 -26.54
N GLU A 254 -12.27 -22.72 -26.60
CA GLU A 254 -12.19 -21.77 -27.72
C GLU A 254 -10.76 -21.24 -27.92
N GLN A 255 -10.06 -20.88 -26.84
CA GLN A 255 -8.67 -20.41 -26.89
C GLN A 255 -7.70 -21.49 -27.41
N ILE A 256 -7.89 -22.75 -27.01
CA ILE A 256 -7.09 -23.88 -27.50
C ILE A 256 -7.28 -24.07 -29.01
N GLU A 257 -8.48 -23.84 -29.54
CA GLU A 257 -8.78 -23.99 -30.97
C GLU A 257 -8.17 -22.89 -31.87
N ILE A 258 -7.88 -21.71 -31.33
CA ILE A 258 -7.39 -20.54 -32.09
C ILE A 258 -6.01 -20.77 -32.74
N LYS A 259 -5.27 -21.81 -32.34
CA LYS A 259 -3.94 -22.21 -32.87
C LYS A 259 -2.94 -21.05 -32.91
N HIS A 260 -2.24 -20.87 -31.81
CA HIS A 260 -1.04 -20.02 -31.77
C HIS A 260 0.16 -20.77 -32.36
N ASN A 261 1.00 -20.06 -33.11
CA ASN A 261 2.26 -20.61 -33.62
C ASN A 261 3.42 -20.45 -32.62
N ASP A 262 3.18 -19.71 -31.54
CA ASP A 262 4.11 -19.41 -30.46
C ASP A 262 3.61 -20.08 -29.17
N GLU A 263 4.47 -20.86 -28.51
CA GLU A 263 4.12 -21.57 -27.27
C GLU A 263 3.90 -20.61 -26.10
N GLU A 264 4.64 -19.50 -26.04
CA GLU A 264 4.49 -18.50 -24.99
C GLU A 264 3.13 -17.82 -25.09
N GLU A 265 2.74 -17.42 -26.30
CA GLU A 265 1.42 -16.84 -26.58
C GLU A 265 0.28 -17.84 -26.30
N TYR A 266 0.48 -19.12 -26.62
CA TYR A 266 -0.48 -20.17 -26.33
C TYR A 266 -0.73 -20.31 -24.82
N TYR A 267 0.34 -20.49 -24.02
CA TYR A 267 0.20 -20.68 -22.57
C TYR A 267 -0.28 -19.40 -21.88
N TYR A 268 0.13 -18.22 -22.35
CA TYR A 268 -0.43 -16.96 -21.89
C TYR A 268 -1.96 -16.94 -22.08
N THR A 269 -2.44 -17.26 -23.28
CA THR A 269 -3.85 -17.13 -23.64
C THR A 269 -4.76 -18.05 -22.81
N ILE A 270 -4.41 -19.34 -22.66
CA ILE A 270 -5.28 -20.31 -21.98
C ILE A 270 -5.38 -20.12 -20.45
N TRP A 271 -4.49 -19.31 -19.89
CA TRP A 271 -4.40 -19.02 -18.46
C TRP A 271 -4.72 -17.56 -18.09
N ASN A 272 -4.91 -16.69 -19.08
CA ASN A 272 -5.23 -15.28 -18.87
C ASN A 272 -6.65 -15.14 -18.31
N SER A 273 -6.80 -14.78 -17.04
CA SER A 273 -8.13 -14.60 -16.46
C SER A 273 -8.86 -13.40 -17.06
N GLY A 274 -8.13 -12.40 -17.59
CA GLY A 274 -8.70 -11.19 -18.20
C GLY A 274 -9.57 -11.46 -19.43
N ASP A 275 -9.38 -12.60 -20.10
CA ASP A 275 -10.18 -13.01 -21.26
C ASP A 275 -11.47 -13.76 -20.87
N HIS A 276 -11.67 -14.06 -19.59
CA HIS A 276 -12.88 -14.72 -19.09
C HIS A 276 -13.96 -13.72 -18.61
N PRO A 277 -15.25 -14.12 -18.63
CA PRO A 277 -16.34 -13.24 -18.20
C PRO A 277 -16.28 -12.89 -16.70
N MET A 278 -16.40 -11.60 -16.39
CA MET A 278 -16.34 -11.08 -15.02
C MET A 278 -17.59 -11.37 -14.15
N ASN A 279 -18.64 -11.97 -14.72
CA ASN A 279 -19.95 -12.13 -14.05
C ASN A 279 -19.90 -12.95 -12.76
N ASP A 280 -18.92 -13.83 -12.65
CA ASP A 280 -18.80 -14.79 -11.56
C ASP A 280 -17.64 -14.45 -10.62
N GLN A 281 -17.02 -13.28 -10.77
CA GLN A 281 -15.96 -12.81 -9.87
C GLN A 281 -16.43 -12.77 -8.42
N GLN A 282 -15.55 -13.21 -7.51
CA GLN A 282 -15.83 -13.30 -6.08
C GLN A 282 -14.81 -12.47 -5.29
N GLU A 283 -15.19 -12.11 -4.07
CA GLU A 283 -14.35 -11.37 -3.14
C GLU A 283 -14.40 -12.04 -1.76
N LEU A 284 -13.43 -11.72 -0.90
CA LEU A 284 -13.53 -12.05 0.52
C LEU A 284 -14.66 -11.23 1.16
N THR A 285 -15.52 -11.89 1.93
CA THR A 285 -16.63 -11.23 2.65
C THR A 285 -16.41 -11.19 4.16
N ASP A 286 -15.57 -12.09 4.70
CA ASP A 286 -15.24 -12.12 6.13
C ASP A 286 -14.35 -10.93 6.51
N GLN A 287 -14.99 -9.90 7.07
CA GLN A 287 -14.34 -8.68 7.53
C GLN A 287 -13.27 -8.95 8.60
N ARG A 288 -13.41 -9.99 9.42
CA ARG A 288 -12.38 -10.33 10.43
C ARG A 288 -11.12 -10.85 9.75
N LEU A 289 -11.27 -11.72 8.76
CA LEU A 289 -10.16 -12.27 7.98
C LEU A 289 -9.46 -11.15 7.20
N ILE A 290 -10.23 -10.30 6.52
CA ILE A 290 -9.70 -9.14 5.78
C ILE A 290 -8.89 -8.24 6.71
N GLN A 291 -9.39 -7.91 7.91
CA GLN A 291 -8.65 -7.07 8.86
C GLN A 291 -7.38 -7.73 9.38
N LYS A 292 -7.38 -9.05 9.61
CA LYS A 292 -6.15 -9.78 9.99
C LYS A 292 -5.12 -9.78 8.86
N LEU A 293 -5.55 -10.07 7.63
CA LEU A 293 -4.68 -10.04 6.46
C LEU A 293 -4.14 -8.63 6.23
N ARG A 294 -4.99 -7.60 6.27
CA ARG A 294 -4.58 -6.20 6.21
C ARG A 294 -3.55 -5.85 7.29
N THR A 295 -3.75 -6.29 8.53
CA THR A 295 -2.79 -6.09 9.62
C THR A 295 -1.43 -6.70 9.28
N LEU A 296 -1.41 -7.92 8.75
CA LEU A 296 -0.19 -8.62 8.36
C LEU A 296 0.52 -7.92 7.19
N ILE A 297 -0.22 -7.50 6.14
CA ILE A 297 0.34 -6.75 5.02
C ILE A 297 0.93 -5.41 5.49
N MET A 298 0.26 -4.69 6.39
CA MET A 298 0.76 -3.43 6.97
C MET A 298 2.02 -3.61 7.81
N TYR A 299 2.13 -4.74 8.51
CA TYR A 299 3.36 -5.12 9.18
C TYR A 299 4.50 -5.30 8.17
N TRP A 300 4.31 -6.11 7.12
CA TRP A 300 5.35 -6.31 6.11
C TRP A 300 5.69 -5.01 5.36
N ARG A 301 4.71 -4.15 5.10
CA ARG A 301 4.93 -2.86 4.43
C ARG A 301 5.82 -1.95 5.26
N SER A 302 5.65 -1.98 6.58
CA SER A 302 6.47 -1.22 7.51
C SER A 302 7.88 -1.82 7.72
N ASN A 303 8.17 -3.01 7.16
CA ASN A 303 9.42 -3.74 7.35
C ASN A 303 10.15 -4.12 6.06
N GLY A 304 9.60 -3.84 4.87
CA GLY A 304 10.33 -3.86 3.60
C GLY A 304 9.56 -4.44 2.44
N ASP A 305 9.16 -5.71 2.53
CA ASP A 305 8.76 -6.49 1.35
C ASP A 305 7.35 -7.06 1.46
N TRP A 306 6.36 -6.17 1.54
CA TRP A 306 4.96 -6.56 1.65
C TRP A 306 4.43 -7.30 0.42
N TRP A 307 4.99 -7.00 -0.75
CA TRP A 307 4.55 -7.57 -2.01
C TRP A 307 4.97 -9.03 -2.11
N GLU A 308 6.27 -9.35 -1.94
CA GLU A 308 6.73 -10.73 -2.03
C GLU A 308 6.19 -11.59 -0.89
N GLU A 309 6.11 -11.08 0.33
CA GLU A 309 5.51 -11.80 1.47
C GLU A 309 4.00 -12.08 1.24
N GLY A 310 3.27 -11.09 0.70
CA GLY A 310 1.87 -11.22 0.35
C GLY A 310 1.62 -12.22 -0.79
N LYS A 311 2.40 -12.12 -1.87
CA LYS A 311 2.36 -13.03 -3.02
C LYS A 311 2.71 -14.45 -2.59
N SER A 312 3.75 -14.63 -1.78
CA SER A 312 4.18 -15.90 -1.22
C SER A 312 3.09 -16.56 -0.36
N LEU A 313 2.43 -15.80 0.52
CA LEU A 313 1.29 -16.30 1.30
C LEU A 313 0.17 -16.83 0.39
N TRP A 314 -0.18 -16.09 -0.66
CA TRP A 314 -1.23 -16.52 -1.59
C TRP A 314 -0.82 -17.73 -2.43
N LYS A 315 0.45 -17.82 -2.85
CA LYS A 315 1.00 -19.02 -3.52
C LYS A 315 0.93 -20.24 -2.60
N GLU A 316 1.27 -20.11 -1.32
CA GLU A 316 1.10 -21.20 -0.33
C GLU A 316 -0.36 -21.62 -0.15
N VAL A 317 -1.30 -20.67 -0.13
CA VAL A 317 -2.74 -20.94 -0.06
C VAL A 317 -3.19 -21.71 -1.29
N ALA A 318 -2.84 -21.25 -2.49
CA ALA A 318 -3.16 -21.91 -3.76
C ALA A 318 -2.57 -23.32 -3.82
N TYR A 319 -1.29 -23.48 -3.48
CA TYR A 319 -0.62 -24.77 -3.43
C TYR A 319 -1.33 -25.74 -2.50
N THR A 320 -1.63 -25.31 -1.27
CA THR A 320 -2.30 -26.15 -0.28
C THR A 320 -3.71 -26.56 -0.72
N LEU A 321 -4.42 -25.66 -1.40
CA LEU A 321 -5.74 -25.92 -1.97
C LEU A 321 -5.67 -26.99 -3.06
N ASN A 322 -4.72 -26.87 -3.99
CA ASN A 322 -4.52 -27.84 -5.07
C ASN A 322 -3.99 -29.19 -4.60
N GLU A 323 -3.21 -29.22 -3.52
CA GLU A 323 -2.69 -30.46 -2.92
C GLU A 323 -3.76 -31.23 -2.14
N LYS A 324 -4.53 -30.53 -1.30
CA LYS A 324 -5.37 -31.16 -0.27
C LYS A 324 -6.86 -31.21 -0.62
N THR A 325 -7.26 -30.67 -1.76
CA THR A 325 -8.67 -30.61 -2.15
C THR A 325 -8.90 -31.42 -3.40
N ASN A 326 -9.78 -32.40 -3.30
CA ASN A 326 -10.25 -33.12 -4.47
C ASN A 326 -11.35 -32.30 -5.15
N TRP A 327 -10.98 -31.52 -6.16
CA TRP A 327 -11.93 -30.67 -6.87
C TRP A 327 -12.99 -31.45 -7.64
N SER A 328 -12.76 -32.72 -7.97
CA SER A 328 -13.77 -33.59 -8.59
C SER A 328 -15.00 -33.85 -7.71
N ASP A 329 -14.91 -33.56 -6.39
CA ASP A 329 -16.08 -33.61 -5.49
C ASP A 329 -17.06 -32.44 -5.76
N TYR A 330 -16.65 -31.43 -6.52
CA TYR A 330 -17.45 -30.26 -6.89
C TYR A 330 -17.95 -30.41 -8.32
N SER A 331 -19.26 -30.52 -8.50
CA SER A 331 -19.88 -30.99 -9.75
C SER A 331 -19.68 -30.12 -11.00
N ILE A 332 -19.22 -28.88 -10.84
CA ILE A 332 -19.00 -27.94 -11.94
C ILE A 332 -17.53 -27.56 -12.11
N MET A 333 -16.61 -28.30 -11.49
CA MET A 333 -15.17 -28.11 -11.63
C MET A 333 -14.62 -29.18 -12.56
N THR A 334 -13.76 -28.79 -13.49
CA THR A 334 -13.05 -29.75 -14.33
C THR A 334 -12.11 -30.63 -13.49
N GLU A 335 -11.77 -31.83 -14.00
CA GLU A 335 -10.80 -32.71 -13.34
C GLU A 335 -9.41 -32.05 -13.19
N ASN A 336 -9.05 -31.19 -14.15
CA ASN A 336 -7.80 -30.44 -14.19
C ASN A 336 -7.88 -29.06 -13.51
N PHE A 337 -8.97 -28.74 -12.79
CA PHE A 337 -9.15 -27.45 -12.11
C PHE A 337 -7.98 -27.12 -11.18
N VAL A 338 -7.51 -25.88 -11.22
CA VAL A 338 -6.45 -25.35 -10.36
C VAL A 338 -6.78 -23.96 -9.83
N VAL A 339 -6.27 -23.67 -8.63
CA VAL A 339 -6.22 -22.32 -8.07
C VAL A 339 -4.80 -21.78 -8.26
N PHE A 340 -4.61 -20.54 -8.72
CA PHE A 340 -3.27 -19.95 -8.86
C PHE A 340 -3.28 -18.45 -8.60
N VAL A 341 -2.09 -17.88 -8.39
CA VAL A 341 -1.90 -16.43 -8.22
C VAL A 341 -1.54 -15.80 -9.55
N GLU A 342 -2.23 -14.72 -9.91
CA GLU A 342 -1.99 -13.96 -11.14
C GLU A 342 -1.63 -12.51 -10.80
N TRP A 343 -0.64 -11.96 -11.50
CA TRP A 343 -0.28 -10.54 -11.46
C TRP A 343 -0.12 -10.03 -12.89
N GLU A 344 -1.10 -9.26 -13.38
CA GLU A 344 -1.26 -8.82 -14.78
C GLU A 344 -1.41 -9.97 -15.80
N ALA A 345 -0.53 -10.98 -15.76
CA ALA A 345 -0.63 -12.26 -16.43
C ALA A 345 0.26 -13.31 -15.74
N MET A 346 -0.06 -14.59 -15.91
CA MET A 346 0.77 -15.68 -15.37
C MET A 346 1.90 -16.05 -16.35
N ASP A 347 3.15 -16.00 -15.89
CA ASP A 347 4.30 -16.46 -16.68
C ASP A 347 4.53 -17.96 -16.48
N VAL A 348 3.74 -18.74 -17.22
CA VAL A 348 3.79 -20.21 -17.17
C VAL A 348 5.14 -20.76 -17.62
N MET A 349 5.81 -20.06 -18.54
CA MET A 349 7.10 -20.49 -19.09
C MET A 349 8.24 -20.34 -18.08
N ASN A 350 8.13 -19.37 -17.15
CA ASN A 350 9.16 -19.11 -16.14
C ASN A 350 8.85 -19.64 -14.74
N GLY A 351 7.81 -20.43 -14.56
CA GLY A 351 7.63 -21.19 -13.30
C GLY A 351 6.44 -20.77 -12.42
N ASP A 352 5.68 -19.73 -12.78
CA ASP A 352 4.65 -19.18 -11.87
C ASP A 352 3.54 -20.21 -11.54
N LEU A 353 3.19 -21.04 -12.51
CA LEU A 353 2.19 -22.10 -12.32
C LEU A 353 2.72 -23.16 -11.35
N GLN A 354 3.99 -23.54 -11.46
CA GLN A 354 4.67 -24.55 -10.65
C GLN A 354 4.76 -24.14 -9.17
N GLU A 355 4.81 -22.84 -8.88
CA GLU A 355 4.78 -22.33 -7.51
C GLU A 355 3.40 -22.43 -6.85
N SER A 356 2.34 -22.52 -7.65
CA SER A 356 0.95 -22.56 -7.17
C SER A 356 0.34 -23.96 -7.12
N ILE A 357 0.99 -24.98 -7.71
CA ILE A 357 0.41 -26.33 -7.83
C ILE A 357 1.41 -27.43 -7.44
N PRO A 358 0.95 -28.58 -6.89
CA PRO A 358 1.82 -29.71 -6.60
C PRO A 358 2.31 -30.41 -7.88
N PRO A 359 3.48 -31.09 -7.86
CA PRO A 359 4.06 -31.75 -9.04
C PRO A 359 3.12 -32.72 -9.74
N ALA A 360 2.33 -33.50 -8.99
CA ALA A 360 1.38 -34.45 -9.57
C ALA A 360 0.27 -33.76 -10.39
N LYS A 361 -0.15 -32.55 -10.01
CA LYS A 361 -1.13 -31.77 -10.76
C LYS A 361 -0.49 -31.15 -12.01
N LEU A 362 0.76 -30.70 -11.91
CA LEU A 362 1.53 -30.22 -13.05
C LEU A 362 1.69 -31.31 -14.12
N GLU A 363 2.02 -32.55 -13.73
CA GLU A 363 2.15 -33.68 -14.66
C GLU A 363 0.86 -33.94 -15.44
N VAL A 364 -0.31 -33.82 -14.80
CA VAL A 364 -1.62 -33.95 -15.46
C VAL A 364 -1.79 -32.83 -16.50
N LEU A 365 -1.56 -31.57 -16.11
CA LEU A 365 -1.68 -30.43 -17.02
C LEU A 365 -0.71 -30.54 -18.22
N GLN A 366 0.52 -30.99 -17.98
CA GLN A 366 1.51 -31.24 -19.03
C GLN A 366 1.05 -32.33 -20.00
N SER A 367 0.45 -33.41 -19.49
CA SER A 367 -0.07 -34.50 -20.33
C SER A 367 -1.26 -34.07 -21.21
N GLU A 368 -1.99 -33.04 -20.77
CA GLU A 368 -3.13 -32.45 -21.47
C GLU A 368 -2.73 -31.27 -22.39
N GLY A 369 -1.45 -30.90 -22.43
CA GLY A 369 -0.98 -29.75 -23.21
C GLY A 369 -1.45 -28.40 -22.64
N LEU A 370 -1.71 -28.33 -21.34
CA LEU A 370 -2.11 -27.13 -20.60
C LEU A 370 -0.95 -26.51 -19.80
N ALA A 371 0.20 -27.17 -19.77
CA ALA A 371 1.44 -26.64 -19.19
C ALA A 371 2.66 -27.12 -20.00
N PRO A 372 3.74 -26.33 -20.06
CA PRO A 372 4.96 -26.69 -20.78
C PRO A 372 5.70 -27.84 -20.10
N ILE A 373 6.38 -28.65 -20.92
CA ILE A 373 7.36 -29.63 -20.46
C ILE A 373 8.72 -28.94 -20.49
N ILE A 374 9.19 -28.49 -19.34
CA ILE A 374 10.46 -27.74 -19.17
C ILE A 374 11.61 -28.68 -18.82
#